data_AF-A0A957NUJ2-F1
#
_entry.id   AF-A0A957NUJ2-F1
#
_cell.length_a   1.000
_cell.length_b   1.000
_cell.length_c   1.000
_cell.angle_alpha   90.00
_cell.angle_beta   90.00
_cell.angle_gamma   90.00
#
_symmetry.space_group_name_H-M   'P 1'
#
loop_
_entity.id
_entity.type
_entity.pdbx_description
1 polymer ?
#
loop_
_entity_poly.entity_id
_entity_poly.type
_entity_poly.pdbx_seq_one_letter_code
_entity_poly.pdbx_strand_id
1 'polypeptide(L)' 'MALRGYAALMKVNPVINCTLVIRSQMEYSRATQAVSLRCILEMPVTGKRVGFTDVESLLAALRAELANIQNQIIPPGQAE' A
#
# COMPACT_ATOMS: atom_id res chain seq x y z
N MET A 1 -32.70 15.36 -12.17
CA MET A 1 -31.61 16.32 -11.92
C MET A 1 -31.71 16.78 -10.47
N ALA A 2 -31.02 16.09 -9.55
CA ALA A 2 -30.93 16.47 -8.14
C ALA A 2 -29.69 15.82 -7.52
N LEU A 3 -28.54 16.50 -7.62
CA LEU A 3 -27.29 16.22 -6.91
C LEU A 3 -27.43 16.55 -5.40
N ARG A 4 -28.50 16.07 -4.75
CA ARG A 4 -28.81 16.44 -3.36
C ARG A 4 -28.05 15.60 -2.33
N GLY A 5 -27.36 14.54 -2.76
CA GLY A 5 -26.60 13.64 -1.89
C GLY A 5 -25.13 14.03 -1.66
N TYR A 6 -24.55 14.88 -2.52
CA TYR A 6 -23.13 15.26 -2.40
C TYR A 6 -22.87 16.38 -1.38
N ALA A 7 -23.91 17.05 -0.89
CA ALA A 7 -23.77 18.18 0.03
C ALA A 7 -23.42 17.78 1.48
N ALA A 8 -23.47 16.48 1.82
CA ALA A 8 -23.24 15.99 3.17
C ALA A 8 -21.84 15.42 3.43
N LEU A 9 -21.04 15.13 2.39
CA LEU A 9 -19.70 14.57 2.56
C LEU A 9 -18.62 15.67 2.48
N MET A 10 -18.27 16.16 3.66
CA MET A 10 -16.96 16.72 4.02
C MET A 10 -16.46 17.96 3.24
N LYS A 11 -16.56 19.12 3.90
CA LYS A 11 -15.72 20.31 3.65
C LYS A 11 -14.25 20.04 4.01
N VAL A 12 -13.61 19.02 3.43
CA VAL A 12 -12.18 18.80 3.61
C VAL A 12 -11.44 19.75 2.69
N ASN A 13 -10.52 20.52 3.26
CA ASN A 13 -9.70 21.46 2.48
C ASN A 13 -8.98 20.68 1.36
N PRO A 14 -9.15 21.07 0.09
CA PRO A 14 -8.62 20.31 -1.05
C PRO A 14 -7.09 20.20 -1.01
N VAL A 15 -6.39 21.20 -0.48
CA VAL A 15 -4.93 21.16 -0.29
C VAL A 15 -4.55 20.11 0.75
N ILE A 16 -5.31 20.00 1.84
CA ILE A 16 -5.09 18.99 2.88
C ILE A 16 -5.32 17.59 2.30
N ASN A 17 -6.40 17.40 1.55
CA ASN A 17 -6.71 16.11 0.93
C ASN A 17 -5.64 15.69 -0.08
N CYS A 18 -5.27 16.59 -1.00
CA CYS A 18 -4.19 16.33 -1.96
C CYS A 18 -2.85 16.05 -1.26
N THR A 19 -2.54 16.77 -0.18
CA THR A 19 -1.33 16.54 0.61
C THR A 19 -1.31 15.16 1.25
N LEU A 20 -2.44 14.73 1.81
CA LEU A 20 -2.60 13.38 2.38
C LEU A 20 -2.44 12.32 1.29
N VAL A 21 -3.12 12.47 0.15
CA VAL A 21 -3.02 11.54 -0.99
C VAL A 21 -1.58 11.42 -1.47
N ILE A 22 -0.89 12.53 -1.71
CA ILE A 22 0.51 12.53 -2.19
C ILE A 22 1.41 11.83 -1.16
N ARG A 23 1.24 12.11 0.13
CA ARG A 23 2.03 11.48 1.19
C ARG A 23 1.81 9.97 1.23
N SER A 24 0.56 9.52 1.23
CA SER A 24 0.22 8.09 1.23
C SER A 24 0.77 7.38 -0.01
N GLN A 25 0.75 8.02 -1.19
CA GLN A 25 1.34 7.48 -2.41
C GLN A 25 2.87 7.38 -2.33
N MET A 26 3.54 8.39 -1.78
CA MET A 26 4.99 8.35 -1.56
C MET A 26 5.40 7.24 -0.60
N GLU A 27 4.66 7.10 0.52
CA GLU A 27 4.89 6.05 1.51
C GLU A 27 4.67 4.66 0.89
N TYR A 28 3.58 4.48 0.14
CA TYR A 28 3.29 3.22 -0.56
C TYR A 28 4.37 2.88 -1.58
N SER A 29 4.80 3.85 -2.40
CA SER A 29 5.85 3.64 -3.40
C SER A 29 7.17 3.23 -2.75
N ARG A 30 7.58 3.92 -1.68
CA ARG A 30 8.82 3.61 -0.96
C ARG A 30 8.76 2.22 -0.32
N ALA A 31 7.65 1.89 0.33
CA ALA A 31 7.48 0.61 1.01
C ALA A 31 7.42 -0.56 0.00
N THR A 32 6.75 -0.36 -1.14
CA THR A 32 6.71 -1.31 -2.26
C THR A 32 8.11 -1.58 -2.82
N GLN A 33 8.90 -0.55 -3.08
CA GLN A 33 10.27 -0.70 -3.58
C GLN A 33 11.15 -1.48 -2.57
N ALA A 34 11.01 -1.20 -1.28
CA ALA A 34 11.75 -1.90 -0.23
C ALA A 34 11.36 -3.39 -0.13
N VAL A 35 10.08 -3.73 -0.34
CA VAL A 35 9.62 -5.13 -0.43
C VAL A 35 10.19 -5.81 -1.65
N SER A 36 10.08 -5.20 -2.83
CA SER A 36 10.62 -5.76 -4.07
C SER A 36 12.11 -6.07 -3.97
N LEU A 37 12.90 -5.13 -3.43
CA LEU A 37 14.34 -5.33 -3.21
C LEU A 37 14.62 -6.50 -2.25
N ARG A 38 13.89 -6.59 -1.15
CA ARG A 38 14.05 -7.67 -0.15
C ARG A 38 13.70 -9.04 -0.72
N CYS A 39 12.61 -9.14 -1.48
CA CYS A 39 12.23 -10.38 -2.14
C CYS A 39 13.26 -10.79 -3.21
N ILE A 40 13.76 -9.85 -4.03
CA ILE A 40 14.82 -10.13 -5.02
C ILE A 40 16.11 -10.61 -4.36
N LEU A 41 16.46 -10.05 -3.19
CA LEU A 41 17.63 -10.45 -2.41
C LEU A 41 17.38 -11.70 -1.55
N GLU A 42 16.22 -12.34 -1.69
CA GLU A 42 15.78 -13.53 -0.94
C GLU A 42 15.73 -13.32 0.58
N MET A 43 15.56 -12.08 1.03
CA MET A 43 15.54 -11.66 2.44
C MET A 43 14.21 -10.98 2.78
N PRO A 44 13.09 -11.72 2.84
CA PRO A 44 11.79 -11.17 3.24
C PRO A 44 11.82 -10.54 4.65
N VAL A 45 10.72 -9.88 5.04
CA VAL A 45 10.56 -9.11 6.31
C VAL A 45 11.12 -9.81 7.55
N THR A 46 11.13 -11.15 7.55
CA THR A 46 11.59 -12.01 8.65
C THR A 46 13.11 -11.97 8.87
N GLY A 47 13.88 -11.35 7.97
CA GLY A 47 15.34 -11.26 8.05
C GLY A 47 16.08 -12.57 7.80
N LYS A 48 15.35 -13.66 7.51
CA LYS A 48 15.90 -14.96 7.16
C LYS A 48 16.01 -15.10 5.65
N ARG A 49 17.14 -15.61 5.16
CA ARG A 49 17.30 -15.91 3.75
C ARG A 49 16.44 -17.11 3.38
N VAL A 50 15.51 -16.94 2.43
CA VAL A 50 14.56 -17.99 2.06
C VAL A 50 15.04 -18.83 0.88
N GLY A 51 15.86 -18.26 -0.02
CA GLY A 51 16.37 -18.98 -1.20
C GLY A 51 15.23 -19.34 -2.14
N PHE A 52 14.76 -18.39 -2.95
CA PHE A 52 13.61 -18.64 -3.82
C PHE A 52 14.07 -19.53 -4.99
N THR A 53 13.53 -20.74 -5.05
CA THR A 53 13.94 -21.75 -6.06
C THR A 53 13.27 -21.57 -7.41
N ASP A 54 12.21 -20.76 -7.47
CA ASP A 54 11.38 -20.54 -8.66
C ASP A 54 10.67 -19.17 -8.59
N VAL A 55 10.20 -18.70 -9.75
CA VAL A 55 9.58 -17.37 -9.87
C VAL A 55 8.22 -17.30 -9.15
N GLU A 56 7.49 -18.41 -9.04
CA GLU A 56 6.17 -18.43 -8.40
C GLU A 56 6.29 -18.27 -6.88
N SER A 57 7.27 -18.91 -6.25
CA SER A 57 7.56 -18.73 -4.82
C SER A 57 8.00 -17.30 -4.48
N LEU A 58 8.80 -16.68 -5.35
CA LEU A 58 9.15 -15.25 -5.25
C LEU A 58 7.91 -14.36 -5.37
N LEU A 59 7.05 -14.59 -6.36
CA LEU A 59 5.83 -13.80 -6.59
C LEU A 59 4.82 -13.97 -5.45
N ALA A 60 4.70 -15.17 -4.88
CA ALA A 60 3.84 -15.41 -3.73
C ALA A 60 4.30 -14.62 -2.50
N ALA A 61 5.60 -14.64 -2.19
CA ALA A 61 6.17 -13.86 -1.09
C ALA A 61 6.00 -12.35 -1.32
N LEU A 62 6.26 -11.87 -2.54
CA LEU A 62 6.08 -10.47 -2.92
C LEU A 62 4.62 -10.01 -2.72
N ARG A 63 3.64 -10.79 -3.22
CA ARG A 63 2.22 -10.47 -3.07
C ARG A 63 1.79 -10.41 -1.61
N ALA A 64 2.27 -11.34 -0.77
CA ALA A 64 1.95 -11.35 0.65
C ALA A 64 2.49 -10.11 1.38
N GLU A 65 3.74 -9.71 1.11
CA GLU A 65 4.32 -8.51 1.73
C GLU A 65 3.66 -7.21 1.24
N LEU A 66 3.33 -7.11 -0.06
CA LEU A 66 2.63 -5.95 -0.61
C LEU A 66 1.21 -5.81 -0.05
N ALA A 67 0.47 -6.91 0.09
CA ALA A 67 -0.86 -6.89 0.70
C ALA A 67 -0.80 -6.42 2.16
N ASN A 68 0.22 -6.84 2.91
CA ASN A 68 0.42 -6.40 4.29
C ASN A 68 0.70 -4.90 4.38
N ILE A 69 1.55 -4.36 3.50
CA ILE A 69 1.82 -2.91 3.44
C ILE A 69 0.58 -2.11 3.06
N GLN A 70 -0.19 -2.60 2.09
CA GLN A 70 -1.42 -1.95 1.66
C GLN A 70 -2.42 -1.82 2.82
N ASN A 71 -2.57 -2.87 3.64
CA ASN A 71 -3.44 -2.87 4.81
C ASN A 71 -2.95 -1.93 5.94
N GLN A 72 -1.65 -1.62 5.99
CA GLN A 72 -1.10 -0.67 6.96
C GLN A 72 -1.28 0.79 6.52
N ILE A 73 -1.27 1.06 5.22
CA ILE A 73 -1.38 2.42 4.66
C ILE A 73 -2.86 2.81 4.48
N ILE A 74 -3.72 1.88 4.11
CA ILE A 74 -5.17 2.07 4.00
C ILE A 74 -5.82 1.19 5.06
N PRO A 75 -6.21 1.74 6.23
CA PRO A 75 -6.92 0.97 7.24
C PRO A 75 -8.24 0.47 6.67
N PRO A 76 -8.57 -0.82 6.80
CA PRO A 76 -9.90 -1.33 6.44
C PRO A 76 -10.93 -0.69 7.37
N GLY A 77 -11.61 0.36 6.87
CA GLY A 77 -12.58 1.13 7.67
C GLY A 77 -12.65 2.64 7.36
N GLN A 78 -11.86 3.17 6.42
CA GLN A 78 -11.98 4.57 5.97
C GLN A 78 -12.76 4.74 4.66
N ALA A 79 -13.52 3.72 4.24
CA ALA A 79 -14.24 3.69 2.96
C ALA A 79 -15.78 3.67 3.08
N GLU A 80 -16.33 4.07 4.23
CA GLU A 80 -17.78 4.27 4.42
C GLU A 80 -18.12 5.70 4.83
#